data_AF-A0A8X6KLM5-F1
#
_entry.id   AF-A0A8X6KLM5-F1
#
_cell.length_a   1.000
_cell.length_b   1.000
_cell.length_c   1.000
_cell.angle_alpha   90.00
_cell.angle_beta   90.00
_cell.angle_gamma   90.00
#
_symmetry.space_group_name_H-M   'P 1'
#
loop_
_entity.id
_entity.type
_entity.pdbx_description
1 polymer ?
#
loop_
_entity_poly.entity_id
_entity_poly.type
_entity_poly.pdbx_seq_one_letter_code
_entity_poly.pdbx_strand_id
1 'polypeptide(L)'
;RYQKMSSPSKTDLPKVPTPLKNELAQFDSSKMKHAETQEKNQLPSKDDVQQEKVHNSILTGVEGFERSRLKSTETQEKSVLPNADVIEQEKGHQKLVQGIENFDTSNLKHAETLEKNPLPTKEAIAMEKSAA
;
A
#
# COMPACT_ATOMS: atom_id res chain seq x y z
N ARG A 1 24.76 -19.79 41.00
CA ARG A 1 25.52 -18.94 41.97
C ARG A 1 24.97 -17.53 41.84
N TYR A 2 24.06 -17.13 42.71
CA TYR A 2 23.60 -15.74 42.77
C TYR A 2 24.49 -14.97 43.74
N GLN A 3 25.17 -13.93 43.26
CA GLN A 3 25.89 -12.99 44.11
C GLN A 3 24.86 -12.22 44.94
N LYS A 4 24.86 -12.41 46.26
CA LYS A 4 24.13 -11.52 47.18
C LYS A 4 24.76 -10.12 47.05
N MET A 5 24.13 -9.23 46.30
CA MET A 5 24.47 -7.81 46.36
C MET A 5 23.94 -7.28 47.69
N SER A 6 24.86 -6.99 48.63
CA SER A 6 24.51 -6.38 49.91
C SER A 6 24.01 -4.94 49.66
N SER A 7 22.86 -4.58 50.23
CA SER A 7 22.42 -3.19 50.24
C SER A 7 23.48 -2.33 50.92
N PRO A 8 23.85 -1.17 50.35
CA PRO A 8 24.87 -0.30 50.94
C PRO A 8 24.42 0.16 52.33
N SER A 9 25.31 0.09 53.30
CA SER A 9 25.07 0.60 54.64
C SER A 9 25.22 2.12 54.65
N LYS A 10 24.69 2.83 55.66
CA LYS A 10 24.75 4.30 55.75
C LYS A 10 26.17 4.87 55.60
N THR A 11 27.20 4.08 55.96
CA THR A 11 28.61 4.46 55.84
C THR A 11 29.16 4.36 54.42
N ASP A 12 28.50 3.58 53.55
CA ASP A 12 28.94 3.30 52.17
C ASP A 12 28.31 4.25 51.15
N LEU A 13 27.34 5.09 51.56
CA LEU A 13 26.80 6.11 50.69
C LEU A 13 27.79 7.26 50.48
N PRO A 14 27.87 7.83 49.27
CA PRO A 14 28.69 9.00 49.01
C PRO A 14 28.26 10.15 49.93
N LYS A 15 29.24 10.73 50.64
CA LYS A 15 28.99 11.87 51.53
C LYS A 15 28.74 13.11 50.68
N VAL A 16 27.63 13.79 50.93
CA VAL A 16 27.34 15.08 50.30
C VAL A 16 28.47 16.06 50.62
N PRO A 17 29.07 16.72 49.62
CA PRO A 17 30.12 17.72 49.85
C PRO A 17 29.66 18.79 50.85
N THR A 18 30.58 19.20 51.73
CA THR A 18 30.32 20.20 52.77
C THR A 18 29.67 21.50 52.26
N PRO A 19 30.06 22.05 51.09
CA PRO A 19 29.41 23.24 50.53
C PRO A 19 27.91 23.05 50.25
N LEU A 20 27.54 21.95 49.58
CA LEU A 20 26.15 21.59 49.29
C LEU A 20 25.33 21.39 50.57
N LYS A 21 25.93 20.78 51.60
CA LYS A 21 25.27 20.59 52.90
C LYS A 21 24.95 21.93 53.57
N ASN A 22 25.85 22.91 53.46
CA ASN A 22 25.65 24.24 54.04
C ASN A 22 24.60 25.04 53.26
N GLU A 23 24.62 24.98 51.93
CA GLU A 23 23.59 25.61 51.08
C GLU A 23 22.20 25.05 51.35
N LEU A 24 22.06 23.73 51.49
CA LEU A 24 20.80 23.07 51.85
C LEU A 24 20.32 23.47 53.26
N ALA A 25 21.22 23.64 54.22
CA ALA A 25 20.86 24.10 55.57
C ALA A 25 20.39 25.56 55.61
N GLN A 26 20.78 26.36 54.62
CA GLN A 26 20.37 27.75 54.44
C GLN A 26 19.22 27.90 53.43
N PHE A 27 18.74 26.80 52.86
CA PHE A 27 17.67 26.82 51.87
C PHE A 27 16.39 27.33 52.52
N ASP A 28 15.94 28.48 52.03
CA ASP A 28 14.74 29.14 52.49
C ASP A 28 13.67 29.01 51.41
N SER A 29 12.72 28.11 51.63
CA SER A 29 11.61 27.86 50.71
C SER A 29 10.72 29.09 50.52
N SER A 30 10.75 30.07 51.44
CA SER A 30 10.00 31.32 51.29
C SER A 30 10.56 32.23 50.20
N LYS A 31 11.81 32.02 49.77
CA LYS A 31 12.47 32.76 48.68
C LYS A 31 12.17 32.16 47.30
N MET A 32 11.47 31.04 47.23
CA MET A 32 11.03 30.48 45.95
C MET A 32 9.98 31.40 45.32
N LYS A 33 10.11 31.65 44.02
CA LYS A 33 9.07 32.36 43.26
C LYS A 33 7.82 31.49 43.25
N HIS A 34 6.66 32.10 43.49
CA HIS A 34 5.39 31.43 43.30
C HIS A 34 5.24 31.04 41.82
N ALA A 35 4.96 29.77 41.56
CA ALA A 35 4.62 29.28 40.23
C ALA A 35 3.11 29.03 40.20
N GLU A 36 2.38 29.84 39.46
CA GLU A 36 0.94 29.65 39.26
C GLU A 36 0.73 28.50 38.27
N THR A 37 0.08 27.43 38.73
CA THR A 37 -0.34 26.31 37.87
C THR A 37 -1.80 26.48 37.49
N GLN A 38 -2.09 26.64 36.20
CA GLN A 38 -3.46 26.68 35.70
C GLN A 38 -3.90 25.31 35.19
N GLU A 39 -4.92 24.74 35.82
CA GLU A 39 -5.62 23.55 35.35
C GLU A 39 -6.61 23.95 34.23
N LYS A 40 -6.33 23.55 32.99
CA LYS A 40 -7.20 23.86 31.84
C LYS A 40 -8.32 22.83 31.72
N ASN A 41 -9.37 22.99 32.53
CA ASN A 41 -10.63 22.26 32.37
C ASN A 41 -11.58 23.06 31.46
N GLN A 42 -11.30 23.06 30.16
CA GLN A 42 -12.21 23.68 29.18
C GLN A 42 -13.43 22.79 28.99
N LEU A 43 -14.61 23.36 29.16
CA LEU A 43 -15.86 22.68 28.83
C LEU A 43 -15.99 22.56 27.30
N PRO A 44 -16.67 21.50 26.81
CA PRO A 44 -17.03 21.42 25.41
C PRO A 44 -17.74 22.69 24.94
N SER A 45 -17.40 23.14 23.74
CA SER A 45 -18.08 24.26 23.11
C SER A 45 -19.48 23.85 22.64
N LYS A 46 -20.30 24.84 22.29
CA LYS A 46 -21.61 24.60 21.68
C LYS A 46 -21.49 23.80 20.38
N ASP A 47 -20.44 24.06 19.60
CA ASP A 47 -20.19 23.38 18.33
C ASP A 47 -19.82 21.92 18.55
N ASP A 48 -18.99 21.61 19.57
CA ASP A 48 -18.62 20.23 19.92
C ASP A 48 -19.86 19.39 20.26
N VAL A 49 -20.76 19.95 21.08
CA VAL A 49 -22.02 19.28 21.45
C VAL A 49 -22.96 19.13 20.25
N GLN A 50 -22.99 20.11 19.34
CA GLN A 50 -23.80 20.01 18.12
C GLN A 50 -23.27 18.93 17.18
N GLN A 51 -21.96 18.86 16.98
CA GLN A 51 -21.32 17.83 16.17
C GLN A 51 -21.58 16.44 16.74
N GLU A 52 -21.44 16.28 18.07
CA GLU A 52 -21.74 15.01 18.75
C GLU A 52 -23.20 14.59 18.56
N LYS A 53 -24.15 15.52 18.67
CA LYS A 53 -25.58 15.24 18.41
C LYS A 53 -25.84 14.77 16.99
N VAL A 54 -25.22 15.42 16.00
CA VAL A 54 -25.34 15.01 14.58
C VAL A 54 -24.77 13.61 14.39
N HIS A 55 -23.58 13.35 14.92
CA HIS A 55 -22.94 12.04 14.83
C HIS A 55 -23.81 10.94 15.45
N ASN A 56 -24.31 11.15 16.66
CA ASN A 56 -25.19 10.20 17.35
C ASN A 56 -26.52 10.00 16.61
N SER A 57 -27.08 11.04 16.01
CA SER A 57 -28.29 10.92 15.19
C SER A 57 -28.07 10.05 13.96
N ILE A 58 -26.89 10.10 13.34
CA ILE A 58 -26.57 9.27 12.18
C ILE A 58 -26.41 7.81 12.63
N LEU A 59 -25.65 7.56 13.69
CA LEU A 59 -25.42 6.21 14.22
C LEU A 59 -26.75 5.53 14.59
N THR A 60 -27.56 6.21 15.39
CA THR A 60 -28.87 5.67 15.80
C THR A 60 -29.81 5.44 14.61
N GLY A 61 -29.77 6.30 13.59
CA GLY A 61 -30.53 6.12 12.36
C GLY A 61 -30.10 4.90 11.55
N VAL A 62 -28.80 4.59 11.52
CA VAL A 62 -28.25 3.41 10.83
C VAL A 62 -28.50 2.13 11.64
N GLU A 63 -28.29 2.15 12.95
CA GLU A 63 -28.53 1.02 13.85
C GLU A 63 -30.01 0.61 13.87
N GLY A 64 -30.91 1.59 13.88
CA GLY A 64 -32.36 1.37 13.83
C GLY A 64 -32.93 1.25 12.41
N PHE A 65 -32.09 1.07 11.38
CA PHE A 65 -32.57 1.04 10.01
C PHE A 65 -33.37 -0.24 9.71
N GLU A 66 -34.69 -0.07 9.59
CA GLU A 66 -35.61 -1.14 9.21
C GLU A 66 -35.50 -1.47 7.72
N ARG A 67 -34.79 -2.55 7.37
CA ARG A 67 -34.63 -3.02 5.99
C ARG A 67 -35.96 -3.29 5.28
N SER A 68 -37.02 -3.61 6.03
CA SER A 68 -38.38 -3.80 5.53
C SER A 68 -38.98 -2.55 4.87
N ARG A 69 -38.42 -1.36 5.14
CA ARG A 69 -38.84 -0.09 4.53
C ARG A 69 -38.19 0.16 3.17
N LEU A 70 -37.20 -0.65 2.77
CA LEU A 70 -36.65 -0.58 1.42
C LEU A 70 -37.73 -0.99 0.41
N LYS A 71 -37.88 -0.19 -0.64
CA LYS A 71 -38.75 -0.54 -1.76
C LYS A 71 -38.16 -1.76 -2.46
N SER A 72 -38.99 -2.79 -2.69
CA SER A 72 -38.61 -3.91 -3.54
C SER A 72 -38.28 -3.40 -4.94
N THR A 73 -37.13 -3.81 -5.46
CA THR A 73 -36.71 -3.53 -6.83
C THR A 73 -36.37 -4.84 -7.51
N GLU A 74 -36.79 -5.00 -8.75
CA GLU A 74 -36.42 -6.15 -9.58
C GLU A 74 -35.04 -5.88 -10.18
N THR A 75 -34.06 -6.70 -9.82
CA THR A 75 -32.71 -6.62 -10.41
C THR A 75 -32.64 -7.57 -11.60
N GLN A 76 -32.42 -7.03 -12.81
CA GLN A 76 -32.14 -7.85 -14.00
C GLN A 76 -30.64 -8.13 -14.10
N GLU A 77 -30.21 -9.27 -13.60
CA GLU A 77 -28.85 -9.79 -13.81
C GLU A 77 -28.78 -10.51 -15.16
N LYS A 78 -28.10 -9.93 -16.15
CA LYS A 78 -27.85 -10.59 -17.44
C LYS A 78 -26.67 -11.56 -17.34
N SER A 79 -26.91 -12.76 -16.83
CA SER A 79 -26.00 -13.89 -17.05
C SER A 79 -26.38 -14.55 -18.38
N VAL A 80 -25.84 -14.02 -19.49
CA VAL A 80 -26.06 -14.63 -20.81
C VAL A 80 -25.04 -15.76 -20.97
N LEU A 81 -25.53 -17.00 -21.03
CA LEU A 81 -24.68 -18.13 -21.40
C LEU A 81 -24.19 -17.93 -22.85
N PRO A 82 -22.92 -18.25 -23.15
CA PRO A 82 -22.45 -18.27 -24.53
C PRO A 82 -23.38 -19.10 -25.40
N ASN A 83 -23.78 -18.58 -26.56
CA ASN A 83 -24.57 -19.33 -27.53
C ASN A 83 -23.68 -20.34 -28.28
N ALA A 84 -24.29 -21.20 -29.10
CA ALA A 84 -23.58 -22.24 -29.84
C ALA A 84 -22.49 -21.66 -30.75
N ASP A 85 -22.75 -20.53 -31.40
CA ASP A 85 -21.80 -19.86 -32.31
C ASP A 85 -20.53 -19.41 -31.58
N VAL A 86 -20.68 -18.80 -30.39
CA VAL A 86 -19.54 -18.36 -29.57
C VAL A 86 -18.71 -19.56 -29.11
N ILE A 87 -19.37 -20.67 -28.74
CA ILE A 87 -18.68 -21.90 -28.35
C ILE A 87 -17.94 -22.53 -29.53
N GLU A 88 -18.54 -22.52 -30.72
CA GLU A 88 -17.91 -23.07 -31.92
C GLU A 88 -16.70 -22.22 -32.36
N GLN A 89 -16.84 -20.89 -32.32
CA GLN A 89 -15.73 -19.97 -32.59
C GLN A 89 -14.56 -20.19 -31.64
N GLU A 90 -14.82 -20.28 -30.33
CA GLU A 90 -13.80 -20.53 -29.32
C GLU A 90 -13.12 -21.90 -29.53
N LYS A 91 -13.90 -22.94 -29.83
CA LYS A 91 -13.34 -24.27 -30.19
C LYS A 91 -12.47 -24.21 -31.44
N GLY A 92 -12.87 -23.44 -32.45
CA GLY A 92 -12.08 -23.24 -33.67
C GLY A 92 -10.74 -22.56 -33.36
N HIS A 93 -10.77 -21.51 -32.54
CA HIS A 93 -9.56 -20.80 -32.10
C HIS A 93 -8.61 -21.73 -31.31
N GLN A 94 -9.15 -22.50 -30.35
CA GLN A 94 -8.35 -23.46 -29.58
C GLN A 94 -7.71 -24.54 -30.46
N LYS A 95 -8.44 -25.08 -31.44
CA LYS A 95 -7.89 -26.06 -32.39
C LYS A 95 -6.76 -25.48 -33.23
N LEU A 96 -6.90 -24.22 -33.68
CA LEU A 96 -5.85 -23.53 -34.44
C LEU A 96 -4.59 -23.37 -33.61
N VAL A 97 -4.73 -22.85 -32.39
CA VAL A 97 -3.60 -22.64 -31.47
C VAL A 97 -2.90 -23.97 -31.18
N GLN A 98 -3.65 -25.01 -30.81
CA GLN A 98 -3.11 -26.35 -30.56
C GLN A 98 -2.42 -26.95 -31.79
N GLY A 99 -2.98 -26.72 -32.98
CA GLY A 99 -2.40 -27.18 -34.24
C GLY A 99 -1.04 -26.52 -34.53
N ILE A 100 -0.88 -25.24 -34.20
CA ILE A 100 0.38 -24.50 -34.34
C ILE A 100 1.38 -24.94 -33.28
N GLU A 101 0.97 -25.01 -32.01
CA GLU A 101 1.84 -25.41 -30.89
C GLU A 101 2.44 -26.81 -31.08
N ASN A 102 1.65 -27.74 -31.64
CA ASN A 102 2.06 -29.12 -31.84
C ASN A 102 2.47 -29.41 -33.30
N PHE A 103 2.70 -28.37 -34.11
CA PHE A 103 3.08 -28.57 -35.51
C PHE A 103 4.48 -29.18 -35.62
N ASP A 104 4.56 -30.40 -36.13
CA ASP A 104 5.83 -31.05 -36.40
C ASP A 104 6.43 -30.54 -37.72
N THR A 105 7.51 -29.77 -37.60
CA THR A 105 8.26 -29.19 -38.71
C THR A 105 8.87 -30.23 -39.66
N SER A 106 9.02 -31.50 -39.22
CA SER A 106 9.50 -32.58 -40.09
C SER A 106 8.52 -32.91 -41.23
N ASN A 107 7.24 -32.55 -41.07
CA ASN A 107 6.21 -32.71 -42.10
C ASN A 107 6.29 -31.65 -43.21
N LEU A 108 7.16 -30.64 -43.07
CA LEU A 108 7.38 -29.67 -44.14
C LEU A 108 8.10 -30.35 -45.31
N LYS A 109 7.53 -30.20 -46.51
CA LYS A 109 8.18 -30.67 -47.73
C LYS A 109 9.43 -29.83 -47.99
N HIS A 110 10.50 -30.49 -48.45
CA HIS A 110 11.69 -29.79 -48.89
C HIS A 110 11.35 -28.81 -50.02
N ALA A 111 11.84 -27.57 -49.90
CA ALA A 111 11.73 -26.53 -50.91
C ALA A 111 13.12 -25.96 -51.20
N GLU A 112 13.57 -26.07 -52.44
CA GLU A 112 14.80 -25.44 -52.91
C GLU A 112 14.50 -23.96 -53.20
N THR A 113 15.20 -23.06 -52.50
CA THR A 113 15.04 -21.61 -52.69
C THR A 113 16.25 -21.04 -53.43
N LEU A 114 16.00 -20.37 -54.56
CA LEU A 114 17.04 -19.66 -55.32
C LEU A 114 17.13 -18.22 -54.79
N GLU A 115 17.99 -18.00 -53.80
CA GLU A 115 18.32 -16.65 -53.35
C GLU A 115 19.22 -15.97 -54.40
N LYS A 116 18.62 -15.11 -55.24
CA LYS A 116 19.36 -14.27 -56.17
C LYS A 116 19.93 -13.08 -55.40
N ASN A 117 21.14 -13.24 -54.88
CA ASN A 117 21.97 -12.16 -54.37
C ASN A 117 23.13 -11.89 -55.35
N PRO A 118 22.87 -11.50 -56.62
CA PRO A 118 23.95 -11.21 -57.54
C PRO A 118 24.73 -10.00 -57.02
N LEU A 119 26.05 -10.15 -56.87
CA LEU A 119 26.93 -9.01 -56.65
C LEU A 119 26.75 -8.04 -57.83
N PRO A 120 26.69 -6.72 -57.58
CA PRO A 120 26.68 -5.73 -58.64
C PRO A 120 27.84 -5.99 -59.61
N THR A 121 27.59 -5.92 -60.91
CA THR A 121 28.65 -6.08 -61.90
C THR A 121 29.64 -4.91 -61.81
N LYS A 122 30.88 -5.10 -62.28
CA LYS A 122 31.90 -4.04 -62.26
C LYS A 122 31.43 -2.81 -63.02
N GLU A 123 30.64 -3.00 -64.09
CA GLU A 123 30.05 -1.94 -64.89
C GLU A 123 29.01 -1.14 -64.10
N ALA A 124 28.15 -1.82 -63.33
CA ALA A 124 27.16 -1.17 -62.47
C ALA A 124 27.84 -0.33 -61.37
N ILE A 125 28.89 -0.87 -60.75
CA ILE A 125 29.69 -0.15 -59.74
C ILE A 125 30.40 1.06 -60.35
N ALA A 126 30.92 0.93 -61.57
CA ALA A 126 31.60 2.03 -62.26
C ALA A 126 30.63 3.17 -62.63
N MET A 127 29.43 2.82 -63.10
CA MET A 127 28.38 3.78 -63.46
C MET A 127 27.92 4.58 -62.23
N GLU A 128 27.74 3.91 -61.10
CA GLU A 128 27.37 4.57 -59.83
C GLU A 128 28.50 5.48 -59.31
N LYS A 129 29.76 5.02 -59.37
CA LYS A 129 30.91 5.84 -58.99
C LYS A 129 31.13 7.07 -59.87
N SER A 130 30.70 7.03 -61.14
CA SER A 130 30.78 8.17 -62.05
C SER A 130 29.61 9.15 -61.92
N ALA A 131 28.52 8.71 -61.29
CA ALA A 131 27.32 9.51 -61.08
C ALA A 131 27.30 10.24 -59.71
N ALA A 132 28.31 10.00 -58.87
CA ALA A 132 28.59 10.67 -57.60
C ALA A 132 29.74 11.68 -57.75
#